data_AF-A0A8H3SMN8-F1
#
_entry.id   AF-A0A8H3SMN8-F1
#
_cell.length_a   1.000
_cell.length_b   1.000
_cell.length_c   1.000
_cell.angle_alpha   90.00
_cell.angle_beta   90.00
_cell.angle_gamma   90.00
#
_symmetry.space_group_name_H-M   'P 1'
#
loop_
_entity.id
_entity.type
_entity.pdbx_description
1 polymer ?
#
loop_
_entity_poly.entity_id
_entity_poly.type
_entity_poly.pdbx_seq_one_letter_code
_entity_poly.pdbx_strand_id
1 'polypeptide(L)'
;MKSLLFFIAFEFFINQIQACGIPGTFCSRWGAKACECNGGHLLECQVTVAPMVDGQGGETEAFWTKIRNCPVPAGGGLQCIDGACTS
;
A
#
# COMPACT_ATOMS: atom_id res chain seq x y z
N MET A 1 4.52 -42.15 17.48
CA MET A 1 5.08 -40.79 17.26
C MET A 1 4.72 -40.35 15.85
N LYS A 2 3.52 -39.79 15.65
CA LYS A 2 2.96 -39.53 14.32
C LYS A 2 1.89 -38.45 14.41
N SER A 3 2.27 -37.20 14.65
CA SER A 3 1.44 -36.02 14.30
C SER A 3 2.19 -34.73 14.65
N LEU A 4 3.29 -34.43 13.93
CA LEU A 4 4.03 -33.16 14.08
C LEU A 4 3.98 -32.31 12.80
N LEU A 5 3.17 -32.70 11.81
CA LEU A 5 3.11 -32.05 10.50
C LEU A 5 2.00 -31.01 10.34
N PHE A 6 1.15 -30.80 11.35
CA PHE A 6 -0.01 -29.90 11.23
C PHE A 6 0.26 -28.44 11.63
N PHE A 7 1.45 -28.10 12.14
CA PHE A 7 1.71 -26.74 12.65
C PHE A 7 2.34 -25.78 11.63
N ILE A 8 2.81 -26.25 10.46
CA ILE A 8 3.57 -25.39 9.53
C ILE A 8 2.66 -24.65 8.53
N ALA A 9 1.37 -25.01 8.42
CA ALA A 9 0.47 -24.37 7.45
C ALA A 9 -0.20 -23.08 7.94
N PHE A 10 -0.23 -22.81 9.26
CA PHE A 10 -0.97 -21.67 9.80
C PHE A 10 -0.14 -20.38 9.96
N GLU A 11 1.19 -20.47 9.83
CA GLU A 11 2.08 -19.30 9.99
C GLU A 11 2.28 -18.51 8.69
N PHE A 12 1.87 -19.04 7.53
CA PHE A 12 2.07 -18.36 6.24
C PHE A 12 1.04 -17.26 5.94
N PHE A 13 -0.03 -17.15 6.73
CA PHE A 13 -1.09 -16.16 6.48
C PHE A 13 -0.89 -14.82 7.20
N ILE A 14 0.12 -14.68 8.08
CA ILE A 14 0.23 -13.49 8.94
C ILE A 14 1.20 -12.41 8.38
N ASN A 15 2.01 -12.72 7.37
CA ASN A 15 3.05 -11.78 6.88
C ASN A 15 2.64 -10.86 5.72
N GLN A 16 1.37 -10.81 5.30
CA GLN A 16 0.93 -9.98 4.16
C GLN A 16 0.33 -8.62 4.57
N ILE A 17 0.44 -8.22 5.85
CA ILE A 17 -0.06 -6.90 6.31
C ILE A 17 0.85 -5.75 5.82
N GLN A 18 1.97 -6.04 5.14
CA GLN A 18 3.04 -5.06 4.93
C GLN A 18 3.17 -4.43 3.54
N ALA A 19 2.24 -4.58 2.60
CA ALA A 19 2.47 -4.10 1.22
C ALA A 19 1.39 -3.22 0.57
N CYS A 20 0.24 -2.99 1.22
CA CYS A 20 -0.80 -2.12 0.66
C CYS A 20 -0.87 -0.77 1.38
N GLY A 21 -1.11 0.30 0.62
CA GLY A 21 -1.34 1.64 1.13
C GLY A 21 -2.83 1.93 1.25
N ILE A 22 -3.18 2.85 2.14
CA ILE A 22 -4.53 3.39 2.27
C ILE A 22 -4.47 4.85 1.84
N PRO A 23 -5.26 5.28 0.85
CA PRO A 23 -5.24 6.68 0.40
C PRO A 23 -5.48 7.65 1.55
N GLY A 24 -4.71 8.73 1.61
CA GLY A 24 -4.80 9.75 2.64
C GLY A 24 -4.16 9.41 3.99
N THR A 25 -3.54 8.23 4.14
CA THR A 25 -2.75 7.91 5.35
C THR A 25 -1.28 8.26 5.16
N PHE A 26 -0.60 8.50 6.28
CA PHE A 26 0.81 8.85 6.30
C PHE A 26 1.69 7.76 5.70
N CYS A 27 2.74 8.18 5.02
CA CYS A 27 3.77 7.32 4.45
C CYS A 27 5.16 7.91 4.71
N SER A 28 6.14 7.05 4.96
CA SER A 28 7.47 7.48 5.44
C SER A 28 8.51 7.64 4.33
N ARG A 29 8.24 7.12 3.13
CA ARG A 29 9.20 7.10 2.02
C ARG A 29 8.61 7.76 0.77
N TRP A 30 9.01 9.01 0.52
CA TRP A 30 8.55 9.78 -0.63
C TRP A 30 8.84 9.05 -1.95
N GLY A 31 7.87 9.11 -2.87
CA GLY A 31 7.91 8.40 -4.16
C GLY A 31 7.79 6.88 -4.05
N ALA A 32 7.66 6.31 -2.84
CA ALA A 32 7.33 4.90 -2.72
C ALA A 32 5.98 4.63 -3.39
N LYS A 33 5.86 3.45 -3.99
CA LYS A 33 4.63 2.98 -4.61
C LYS A 33 4.05 1.85 -3.79
N ALA A 34 2.73 1.83 -3.69
CA ALA A 34 2.00 0.77 -3.03
C ALA A 34 0.69 0.50 -3.75
N CYS A 35 0.14 -0.69 -3.57
CA CYS A 35 -1.20 -1.01 -4.04
C CYS A 35 -2.23 -0.53 -3.02
N GLU A 36 -3.35 0.01 -3.48
CA GLU A 36 -4.45 0.33 -2.57
C GLU A 36 -5.05 -0.93 -1.95
N CYS A 37 -5.14 -0.94 -0.62
CA CYS A 37 -5.82 -2.01 0.09
C CYS A 37 -7.27 -2.13 -0.40
N ASN A 38 -7.62 -3.26 -1.01
CA ASN A 38 -8.96 -3.57 -1.54
C ASN A 38 -9.49 -2.62 -2.64
N GLY A 39 -8.69 -1.68 -3.16
CA GLY A 39 -9.15 -0.65 -4.10
C GLY A 39 -8.72 -0.86 -5.55
N GLY A 40 -7.69 -1.68 -5.82
CA GLY A 40 -7.20 -1.91 -7.18
C GLY A 40 -6.58 -0.68 -7.85
N HIS A 41 -6.17 0.30 -7.05
CA HIS A 41 -5.49 1.50 -7.52
C HIS A 41 -4.01 1.46 -7.16
N LEU A 42 -3.21 2.19 -7.95
CA LEU A 42 -1.81 2.42 -7.63
C LEU A 42 -1.70 3.71 -6.82
N LEU A 43 -1.00 3.61 -5.69
CA LEU A 43 -0.71 4.72 -4.80
C LEU A 43 0.76 5.13 -4.91
N GLU A 44 1.01 6.42 -4.70
CA GLU A 44 2.35 6.98 -4.55
C GLU A 44 2.39 7.80 -3.26
N CYS A 45 3.48 7.65 -2.50
CA CYS A 45 3.72 8.45 -1.32
C CYS A 45 4.16 9.86 -1.74
N GLN A 46 3.23 10.81 -1.71
CA GLN A 46 3.46 12.17 -2.17
C GLN A 46 3.56 13.13 -0.99
N VAL A 47 4.46 14.09 -1.13
CA VAL A 47 4.64 15.18 -0.17
C VAL A 47 3.47 16.15 -0.32
N THR A 48 2.82 16.45 0.80
CA THR A 48 1.87 17.54 0.94
C THR A 48 2.48 18.55 1.90
N VAL A 49 2.65 19.78 1.44
CA VAL A 49 3.06 20.87 2.33
C VAL A 49 1.87 21.18 3.23
N ALA A 50 1.97 20.89 4.53
CA ALA A 50 0.97 21.33 5.48
C ALA A 50 0.90 22.87 5.41
N PRO A 51 -0.28 23.48 5.22
CA PRO A 51 -0.39 24.94 5.18
C PRO A 51 0.18 25.50 6.49
N MET A 52 1.05 26.51 6.39
CA MET A 52 1.73 27.12 7.52
C MET A 52 0.71 27.65 8.53
N VAL A 53 0.46 26.93 9.63
CA VAL A 53 -0.52 27.34 10.64
C VAL A 53 0.02 28.47 11.52
N ASP A 54 1.35 28.62 11.61
CA ASP A 54 2.02 29.40 12.66
C ASP A 54 3.32 30.09 12.20
N GLY A 55 3.58 30.15 10.88
CA GLY A 55 4.70 30.94 10.33
C GLY A 55 6.10 30.36 10.56
N GLN A 56 6.22 29.15 11.12
CA GLN A 56 7.51 28.48 11.39
C GLN A 56 8.06 27.62 10.25
N GLY A 57 7.44 27.69 9.07
CA GLY A 57 7.69 26.75 7.97
C GLY A 57 6.85 25.50 8.17
N GLY A 58 6.03 25.15 7.17
CA GLY A 58 5.14 24.00 7.28
C GLY A 58 5.94 22.71 7.40
N GLU A 59 5.57 21.85 8.35
CA GLU A 59 6.09 20.49 8.38
C GLU A 59 5.72 19.79 7.07
N THR A 60 6.71 19.13 6.46
CA THR A 60 6.51 18.40 5.22
C THR A 60 6.01 17.01 5.56
N GLU A 61 4.72 16.79 5.38
CA GLU A 61 4.10 15.49 5.59
C GLU A 61 3.97 14.76 4.25
N ALA A 62 3.95 13.43 4.28
CA ALA A 62 3.70 12.64 3.08
C ALA A 62 2.56 11.67 3.30
N PHE A 63 1.71 11.58 2.28
CA PHE A 63 0.51 10.77 2.29
C PHE A 63 0.47 9.86 1.08
N TRP A 64 -0.17 8.70 1.24
CA TRP A 64 -0.50 7.86 0.11
C TRP A 64 -1.55 8.55 -0.77
N THR A 65 -1.17 8.90 -1.98
CA THR A 65 -2.06 9.53 -2.95
C THR A 65 -2.33 8.57 -4.08
N LYS A 66 -3.59 8.48 -4.50
CA LYS A 66 -4.00 7.70 -5.67
C LYS A 66 -3.47 8.37 -6.94
N ILE A 67 -2.63 7.65 -7.68
CA ILE A 67 -2.04 8.17 -8.93
C ILE A 67 -2.67 7.59 -10.19
N ARG A 68 -3.20 6.36 -10.14
CA ARG A 68 -3.97 5.78 -11.26
C ARG A 68 -4.85 4.61 -10.81
N ASN A 69 -5.86 4.33 -11.64
CA ASN A 69 -6.54 3.05 -11.59
C ASN A 69 -5.67 1.97 -12.26
N CYS A 70 -5.59 0.79 -11.66
CA CYS A 70 -5.06 -0.36 -12.37
C CYS A 70 -6.18 -1.04 -13.17
N PRO A 71 -5.89 -1.59 -14.36
CA PRO A 71 -6.89 -2.29 -15.14
C PRO A 71 -7.33 -3.59 -14.48
N VAL A 72 -8.57 -3.99 -14.77
CA VAL A 72 -9.17 -5.25 -14.31
C VAL A 72 -8.69 -6.40 -15.22
N PRO A 73 -7.98 -7.42 -14.69
CA PRO A 73 -7.57 -8.56 -15.50
C PRO A 73 -8.79 -9.34 -16.05
N ALA A 74 -8.72 -9.76 -17.32
CA ALA A 74 -9.81 -10.46 -18.00
C ALA A 74 -10.21 -11.80 -17.36
N GLY A 75 -9.27 -12.46 -16.66
CA GLY A 75 -9.51 -13.70 -15.93
C GLY A 75 -9.92 -13.52 -14.46
N GLY A 76 -10.16 -12.27 -14.03
CA GLY A 76 -10.19 -11.92 -12.61
C GLY A 76 -8.80 -11.93 -11.97
N GLY A 77 -8.72 -11.59 -10.68
CA GLY A 77 -7.48 -11.53 -9.91
C GLY A 77 -7.13 -10.12 -9.41
N LEU A 78 -5.92 -9.98 -8.86
CA LEU A 78 -5.45 -8.72 -8.29
C LEU A 78 -5.05 -7.74 -9.39
N GLN A 79 -5.57 -6.51 -9.32
CA GLN A 79 -5.27 -5.43 -10.26
C GLN A 79 -3.89 -4.81 -10.01
N CYS A 80 -3.38 -4.94 -8.78
CA CYS A 80 -2.11 -4.37 -8.35
C CYS A 80 -1.38 -5.37 -7.43
N ILE A 81 -0.07 -5.52 -7.65
CA ILE A 81 0.84 -6.33 -6.83
C ILE A 81 2.12 -5.52 -6.61
N ASP A 82 2.61 -5.44 -5.38
CA ASP A 82 3.90 -4.80 -5.00
C ASP A 82 4.12 -3.37 -5.56
N GLY A 83 3.07 -2.55 -5.60
CA GLY A 83 3.15 -1.18 -6.10
C GLY A 83 3.26 -1.10 -7.64
N ALA A 84 2.79 -2.11 -8.35
CA ALA A 84 2.67 -2.13 -9.80
C ALA A 84 1.32 -2.67 -10.25
N CYS A 85 0.75 -2.08 -11.30
CA CYS A 85 -0.44 -2.65 -11.95
C CYS A 85 -0.04 -3.93 -12.69
N THR A 86 -0.93 -4.92 -12.69
CA THR A 86 -0.68 -6.26 -13.26
C THR A 86 -1.08 -6.40 -14.72
N SER A 87 -1.76 -5.39 -15.29
CA SER A 87 -2.18 -5.34 -16.69
C SER A 87 -2.07 -3.93 -17.28
#